data_AF-A0A8T3QRC0-F1
#
_entry.id   AF-A0A8T3QRC0-F1
#
_cell.length_a   1.000
_cell.length_b   1.000
_cell.length_c   1.000
_cell.angle_alpha   90.00
_cell.angle_beta   90.00
_cell.angle_gamma   90.00
#
_symmetry.space_group_name_H-M   'P 1'
#
loop_
_entity.id
_entity.type
_entity.pdbx_description
1 polymer ?
#
loop_
_entity_poly.entity_id
_entity_poly.type
_entity_poly.pdbx_seq_one_letter_code
_entity_poly.pdbx_strand_id
1 'polypeptide(L)'
;MIDIEVRCEATANGSSCTVRLRDGERKVSSHVVRVRAEALRRLDPASADPTELVRRSFAFLLEREPPSSILRTFDLLEIGRYFPEYEATIRQRVGGS
;
A
#
# COMPACT_ATOMS: atom_id res chain seq x y z
N MET A 1 15.17 -10.87 -1.91
CA MET A 1 13.69 -10.87 -1.91
C MET A 1 13.28 -9.65 -1.13
N ILE A 2 12.39 -8.81 -1.67
CA ILE A 2 12.01 -7.57 -0.99
C ILE A 2 11.04 -7.88 0.14
N ASP A 3 11.42 -7.53 1.36
CA ASP A 3 10.53 -7.50 2.51
C ASP A 3 9.78 -6.16 2.56
N ILE A 4 8.50 -6.22 2.91
CA ILE A 4 7.58 -5.07 2.96
C ILE A 4 7.11 -4.90 4.40
N GLU A 5 7.76 -3.99 5.13
CA GLU A 5 7.35 -3.61 6.48
C GLU A 5 6.36 -2.43 6.41
N VAL A 6 5.17 -2.59 6.99
CA VAL A 6 4.15 -1.54 7.02
C VAL A 6 3.82 -1.19 8.47
N ARG A 7 3.76 0.11 8.77
CA ARG A 7 3.22 0.63 10.03
C ARG A 7 2.23 1.74 9.73
N CYS A 8 1.03 1.61 10.25
CA CYS A 8 -0.03 2.60 10.05
C CYS A 8 -0.38 3.29 11.36
N GLU A 9 -0.60 4.59 11.27
CA GLU A 9 -1.02 5.44 12.38
C GLU A 9 -2.35 6.11 12.00
N ALA A 10 -3.32 6.09 12.92
CA ALA A 10 -4.61 6.74 12.70
C ALA A 10 -4.45 8.27 12.65
N THR A 11 -5.25 8.90 11.80
CA THR A 11 -5.32 10.35 11.60
C THR A 11 -6.78 10.78 11.60
N ALA A 12 -7.04 12.09 11.64
CA ALA A 12 -8.41 12.61 11.63
C ALA A 12 -9.27 12.18 10.42
N ASN A 13 -8.65 11.83 9.28
CA ASN A 13 -9.35 11.54 8.02
C ASN A 13 -9.01 10.16 7.43
N GLY A 14 -8.48 9.24 8.23
CA GLY A 14 -7.99 7.93 7.78
C GLY A 14 -6.70 7.55 8.48
N SER A 15 -5.70 7.08 7.74
CA SER A 15 -4.41 6.65 8.29
C SER A 15 -3.23 7.16 7.47
N SER A 16 -2.09 7.34 8.13
CA SER A 16 -0.80 7.55 7.50
C SER A 16 0.04 6.29 7.70
N CYS A 17 0.41 5.63 6.62
CA CYS A 17 1.16 4.38 6.66
C CYS A 17 2.60 4.60 6.17
N THR A 18 3.57 4.26 7.01
CA THR A 18 4.97 4.20 6.61
C THR A 18 5.28 2.80 6.09
N VAL A 19 5.83 2.73 4.87
CA VAL A 19 6.29 1.48 4.26
C VAL A 19 7.80 1.52 4.13
N ARG A 20 8.48 0.46 4.55
CA ARG A 20 9.92 0.27 4.38
C ARG A 20 10.15 -0.98 3.55
N LEU A 21 10.91 -0.80 2.47
CA LEU A 21 11.33 -1.90 1.61
C LEU A 21 12.77 -2.27 1.95
N ARG A 22 13.03 -3.56 2.14
CA ARG A 22 14.35 -4.08 2.48
C ARG A 22 14.72 -5.27 1.61
N ASP A 23 15.99 -5.40 1.27
CA ASP A 23 16.55 -6.60 0.66
C ASP A 23 17.58 -7.18 1.64
N GLY A 24 17.13 -8.18 2.42
CA GLY A 24 17.84 -8.62 3.62
C GLY A 24 18.01 -7.46 4.61
N GLU A 25 19.26 -7.19 5.03
CA GLU A 25 19.55 -6.11 5.96
C GLU A 25 19.56 -4.71 5.30
N ARG A 26 19.70 -4.66 3.97
CA ARG A 26 19.83 -3.42 3.21
C ARG A 26 18.50 -2.71 3.08
N LYS A 27 18.46 -1.45 3.52
CA LYS A 27 17.34 -0.55 3.24
C LYS A 27 17.31 -0.19 1.76
N VAL A 28 16.19 -0.45 1.09
CA VAL A 28 15.97 -0.12 -0.32
C VAL A 28 15.30 1.25 -0.43
N SER A 29 14.14 1.41 0.22
CA SER A 29 13.37 2.64 0.14
C SER A 29 12.42 2.78 1.34
N SER A 30 11.88 3.98 1.51
CA SER A 30 10.83 4.28 2.48
C SER A 30 9.82 5.20 1.84
N HIS A 31 8.55 4.99 2.19
CA HIS A 31 7.40 5.65 1.60
C HIS A 31 6.37 6.00 2.68
N VAL A 32 5.59 7.04 2.44
CA VAL A 32 4.45 7.45 3.27
C VAL A 32 3.20 7.42 2.41
N VAL A 33 2.27 6.54 2.75
CA VAL A 33 1.00 6.39 2.06
C VAL A 33 -0.14 6.92 2.90
N ARG A 34 -0.89 7.86 2.34
CA ARG A 34 -2.13 8.35 2.95
C ARG A 34 -3.26 7.43 2.54
N VAL A 35 -3.93 6.85 3.51
CA VAL A 35 -5.09 5.99 3.29
C VAL A 35 -6.31 6.70 3.86
N ARG A 36 -7.14 7.27 2.99
CA ARG A 36 -8.41 7.87 3.42
C ARG A 36 -9.36 6.79 3.91
N ALA A 37 -10.21 7.13 4.89
CA ALA A 37 -11.20 6.21 5.41
C ALA A 37 -12.13 5.67 4.31
N GLU A 38 -12.50 6.50 3.33
CA GLU A 38 -13.29 6.09 2.17
C GLU A 38 -12.53 5.10 1.28
N ALA A 39 -11.24 5.32 1.04
CA ALA A 39 -10.41 4.42 0.25
C ALA A 39 -10.32 3.03 0.91
N LEU A 40 -10.13 2.97 2.24
CA LEU A 40 -10.12 1.70 2.97
C LEU A 40 -11.46 0.98 2.83
N ARG A 41 -12.59 1.67 3.08
CA ARG A 41 -13.94 1.09 2.94
C ARG A 41 -14.22 0.60 1.52
N ARG A 42 -13.69 1.27 0.49
CA ARG A 42 -13.88 0.92 -0.92
C ARG A 42 -13.04 -0.29 -1.35
N LEU A 43 -11.80 -0.37 -0.88
CA LEU A 43 -10.82 -1.37 -1.32
C LEU A 43 -10.75 -2.60 -0.43
N ASP A 44 -11.06 -2.46 0.85
CA ASP A 44 -11.03 -3.54 1.84
C ASP A 44 -12.13 -3.34 2.91
N PRO A 45 -13.42 -3.43 2.54
CA PRO A 45 -14.55 -3.11 3.42
C PRO A 45 -14.61 -3.97 4.69
N ALA A 46 -13.95 -5.13 4.71
CA ALA A 46 -13.92 -6.05 5.83
C ALA A 46 -12.85 -5.70 6.88
N SER A 47 -11.89 -4.81 6.56
CA SER A 47 -10.81 -4.44 7.47
C SER A 47 -10.99 -3.03 8.04
N ALA A 48 -10.74 -2.90 9.35
CA ALA A 48 -10.62 -1.61 10.02
C ALA A 48 -9.17 -1.08 10.03
N ASP A 49 -8.20 -1.95 9.74
CA ASP A 49 -6.78 -1.62 9.71
C ASP A 49 -6.25 -1.67 8.26
N PRO A 50 -5.60 -0.60 7.76
CA PRO A 50 -5.13 -0.54 6.39
C PRO A 50 -3.78 -1.23 6.15
N THR A 51 -3.15 -1.83 7.16
CA THR A 51 -1.78 -2.37 7.04
C THR A 51 -1.69 -3.43 5.94
N GLU A 52 -2.60 -4.40 5.93
CA GLU A 52 -2.60 -5.47 4.92
C GLU A 52 -3.00 -4.96 3.53
N LEU A 53 -3.93 -3.99 3.46
CA LEU A 53 -4.28 -3.31 2.21
C LEU A 53 -3.04 -2.63 1.60
N VAL A 54 -2.30 -1.86 2.39
CA VAL A 54 -1.08 -1.17 1.93
C VAL A 54 0.01 -2.18 1.55
N ARG A 55 0.18 -3.26 2.31
CA ARG A 55 1.16 -4.32 2.00
C ARG A 55 0.88 -4.96 0.64
N ARG A 56 -0.37 -5.37 0.38
CA ARG A 56 -0.80 -5.90 -0.93
C ARG A 56 -0.63 -4.90 -2.07
N SER A 57 -0.82 -3.61 -1.77
CA SER A 57 -0.63 -2.52 -2.74
C SER A 57 0.84 -2.36 -3.13
N PHE A 58 1.76 -2.47 -2.17
CA PHE A 58 3.20 -2.47 -2.49
C PHE A 58 3.65 -3.73 -3.22
N ALA A 59 3.09 -4.90 -2.89
CA ALA A 59 3.34 -6.12 -3.67
C ALA A 59 2.91 -5.92 -5.14
N PHE A 60 1.72 -5.34 -5.37
CA PHE A 60 1.22 -4.99 -6.71
C PHE A 60 2.16 -4.04 -7.49
N LEU A 61 2.70 -3.02 -6.82
CA LEU A 61 3.64 -2.08 -7.43
C LEU A 61 4.97 -2.76 -7.78
N LEU A 62 5.51 -3.59 -6.88
CA LEU A 62 6.79 -4.28 -7.09
C LEU A 62 6.75 -5.33 -8.20
N GLU A 63 5.55 -5.83 -8.55
CA GLU A 63 5.36 -6.65 -9.75
C GLU A 63 5.48 -5.86 -11.07
N ARG A 64 5.40 -4.52 -11.02
CA ARG A 64 5.28 -3.64 -12.21
C ARG A 64 6.42 -2.66 -12.38
N GLU A 65 7.01 -2.18 -11.29
CA GLU A 65 8.06 -1.16 -11.32
C GLU A 65 9.13 -1.40 -10.25
N PRO A 66 10.37 -0.92 -10.46
CA PRO A 66 11.40 -1.05 -9.45
C PRO A 66 11.09 -0.18 -8.22
N PRO A 67 11.52 -0.58 -7.01
CA PRO A 67 11.22 0.13 -5.76
C PRO A 67 11.70 1.58 -5.73
N SER A 68 12.73 1.90 -6.51
CA SER A 68 13.28 3.26 -6.64
C SER A 68 12.37 4.21 -7.43
N SER A 69 11.47 3.69 -8.27
CA SER A 69 10.52 4.50 -9.06
C SER A 69 9.24 4.83 -8.31
N ILE A 70 8.93 4.09 -7.24
CA ILE A 70 7.72 4.30 -6.44
C ILE A 70 7.81 5.65 -5.72
N LEU A 71 6.76 6.46 -5.85
CA LEU A 71 6.64 7.76 -5.20
C LEU A 71 6.90 7.67 -3.69
N ARG A 72 7.63 8.66 -3.15
CA ARG A 72 7.97 8.69 -1.71
C ARG A 72 6.78 8.97 -0.82
N THR A 73 5.85 9.81 -1.28
CA THR A 73 4.65 10.18 -0.52
C THR A 73 3.49 10.33 -1.49
N PHE A 74 2.40 9.62 -1.26
CA PHE A 74 1.22 9.65 -2.14
C PHE A 74 -0.05 9.21 -1.40
N ASP A 75 -1.21 9.46 -2.01
CA ASP A 75 -2.50 8.93 -1.54
C ASP A 75 -2.74 7.56 -2.18
N LEU A 76 -3.28 6.59 -1.44
CA LEU A 76 -3.40 5.20 -1.91
C LEU A 76 -4.12 5.08 -3.26
N LEU A 77 -5.11 5.95 -3.51
CA LEU A 77 -5.88 5.93 -4.76
C LEU A 77 -5.11 6.53 -5.96
N GLU A 78 -3.99 7.23 -5.74
CA GLU A 78 -3.13 7.71 -6.82
C GLU A 78 -2.56 6.54 -7.64
N ILE A 79 -2.38 5.35 -7.05
CA ILE A 79 -1.93 4.15 -7.77
C ILE A 79 -2.86 3.86 -8.96
N GLY A 80 -4.18 4.02 -8.78
CA GLY A 80 -5.17 3.79 -9.84
C GLY A 80 -5.04 4.74 -11.03
N ARG A 81 -4.43 5.92 -10.86
CA ARG A 81 -4.17 6.86 -11.96
C ARG A 81 -3.08 6.36 -12.90
N TYR A 82 -2.12 5.61 -12.37
CA TYR A 82 -1.02 5.02 -13.14
C TYR A 82 -1.35 3.59 -13.59
N PHE A 83 -2.13 2.86 -12.78
CA PHE A 83 -2.52 1.48 -13.02
C PHE A 83 -4.05 1.31 -12.90
N PRO A 84 -4.81 1.47 -13.99
CA PRO A 84 -6.27 1.42 -13.97
C PRO A 84 -6.86 0.12 -13.39
N GLU A 85 -6.13 -1.00 -13.49
CA GLU A 85 -6.53 -2.31 -12.95
C GLU A 85 -6.35 -2.47 -11.43
N TYR A 86 -5.68 -1.51 -10.78
CA TYR A 86 -5.24 -1.60 -9.39
C TYR A 86 -6.39 -1.91 -8.42
N GLU A 87 -7.46 -1.13 -8.48
CA GLU A 87 -8.56 -1.27 -7.52
C GLU A 87 -9.26 -2.63 -7.64
N ALA A 88 -9.51 -3.09 -8.87
CA ALA A 88 -10.10 -4.40 -9.12
C ALA A 88 -9.18 -5.53 -8.63
N THR A 89 -7.88 -5.42 -8.91
CA THR A 89 -6.87 -6.40 -8.51
C THR A 89 -6.75 -6.51 -7.00
N ILE A 90 -6.64 -5.39 -6.29
CA ILE A 90 -6.45 -5.39 -4.83
C ILE A 90 -7.69 -5.89 -4.09
N ARG A 91 -8.89 -5.57 -4.58
CA ARG A 91 -10.14 -6.09 -4.02
C ARG A 91 -10.30 -7.60 -4.19
N GLN A 92 -9.70 -8.19 -5.22
CA GLN A 92 -9.68 -9.66 -5.40
C GLN A 92 -8.61 -10.33 -4.55
N ARG A 93 -7.51 -9.62 -4.25
CA ARG A 93 -6.41 -10.11 -3.39
C ARG A 93 -6.75 -10.03 -1.90
N VAL A 94 -8.01 -9.94 -1.49
CA VAL A 94 -8.39 -10.00 -0.07
C VAL A 94 -8.02 -11.39 0.41
N GLY A 95 -7.13 -11.47 1.40
CA GLY A 95 -6.60 -12.74 1.90
C GLY A 95 -7.75 -13.68 2.23
N GLY A 96 -7.84 -14.77 1.49
CA GLY A 96 -8.66 -15.90 1.89
C GLY A 96 -7.99 -16.53 3.11
N SER A 97 -8.69 -16.45 4.25
CA SER A 97 -8.49 -17.17 5.51
C SER A 97 -7.26 -16.84 6.34
#